data_AF-A0A142LN37-F1
#
_entry.id   AF-A0A142LN37-F1
#
_cell.length_a   1.000
_cell.length_b   1.000
_cell.length_c   1.000
_cell.angle_alpha   90.00
_cell.angle_beta   90.00
_cell.angle_gamma   90.00
#
_symmetry.space_group_name_H-M   'P 1'
#
loop_
_entity.id
_entity.type
_entity.pdbx_description
1 polymer ?
#
loop_
_entity_poly.entity_id
_entity_poly.type
_entity_poly.pdbx_seq_one_letter_code
_entity_poly.pdbx_strand_id
1 'polypeptide(L)'
;MWDNRHRSVAFLLCAAALLAGCSSASTTRLGAKPDRVAAFSLSQLGEPHPLEWQPWVFSRFNRRTDYRVIEMDGRRVLRAQAQTAASGLLQEIEIDPLVSRHLKWHWSVPQLLPEADLSKKGSDDSPVRMIVSFDGDLAKLDVEDRAMAGMVKMVSGREMPYATLMYVWDNKLPIGTFLDSPHSSRVKLIVVESGSGRLGKWVSYSRNLVADFKRAFGEMPEKIITVGVMTDTNATEKDATAYYGDIEITTQE
;
A
#
# COMPACT_ATOMS: atom_id res chain seq x y z
N MET A 1 -64.87 -60.34 -43.85
CA MET A 1 -63.70 -60.98 -44.48
C MET A 1 -62.70 -59.88 -44.85
N TRP A 2 -61.95 -59.39 -43.88
CA TRP A 2 -60.53 -59.03 -43.98
C TRP A 2 -60.10 -58.52 -42.60
N ASP A 3 -59.41 -59.39 -41.88
CA ASP A 3 -58.63 -59.04 -40.70
C ASP A 3 -57.33 -59.83 -40.83
N ASN A 4 -56.21 -59.14 -41.03
CA ASN A 4 -54.91 -59.73 -40.76
C ASN A 4 -53.84 -58.64 -40.52
N ARG A 5 -53.66 -58.35 -39.23
CA ARG A 5 -52.38 -58.40 -38.50
C ARG A 5 -51.13 -57.84 -39.21
N HIS A 6 -50.65 -56.71 -38.70
CA HIS A 6 -49.23 -56.57 -38.39
C HIS A 6 -49.07 -56.21 -36.91
N ARG A 7 -48.49 -57.17 -36.17
CA ARG A 7 -47.90 -56.96 -34.84
C ARG A 7 -46.53 -56.30 -35.05
N SER A 8 -46.20 -55.28 -34.25
CA SER A 8 -45.17 -55.40 -33.20
C SER A 8 -44.57 -54.06 -32.76
N VAL A 9 -44.69 -53.83 -31.45
CA VAL A 9 -43.63 -53.38 -30.52
C VAL A 9 -43.12 -51.94 -30.64
N ALA A 10 -43.66 -51.12 -29.73
CA ALA A 10 -43.01 -50.19 -28.81
C ALA A 10 -41.59 -49.68 -29.13
N PHE A 11 -41.44 -48.35 -29.12
CA PHE A 11 -40.35 -47.68 -28.42
C PHE A 11 -40.82 -46.31 -27.90
N LEU A 12 -40.72 -46.14 -26.58
CA LEU A 12 -40.70 -44.84 -25.89
C LEU A 12 -39.52 -44.02 -26.40
N LEU A 13 -39.70 -42.71 -26.57
CA LEU A 13 -38.60 -41.74 -26.36
C LEU A 13 -39.17 -40.36 -26.02
N CYS A 14 -38.78 -39.90 -24.83
CA CYS A 14 -39.02 -38.61 -24.24
C CYS A 14 -38.56 -37.45 -25.15
N ALA A 15 -39.33 -36.38 -25.18
CA ALA A 15 -38.82 -35.05 -25.54
C ALA A 15 -39.51 -34.01 -24.65
N ALA A 16 -38.99 -33.84 -23.43
CA ALA A 16 -39.26 -32.68 -22.60
C ALA A 16 -38.50 -31.48 -23.19
N ALA A 17 -39.25 -30.56 -23.79
CA ALA A 17 -38.72 -29.33 -24.36
C ALA A 17 -38.82 -28.19 -23.33
N LEU A 18 -37.70 -27.47 -23.18
CA LEU A 18 -37.58 -26.05 -22.84
C LEU A 18 -37.75 -25.62 -21.37
N LEU A 19 -36.64 -25.70 -20.64
CA LEU A 19 -36.25 -24.63 -19.73
C LEU A 19 -34.94 -24.02 -20.26
N ALA A 20 -35.08 -22.99 -21.10
CA ALA A 20 -33.98 -22.10 -21.42
C ALA A 20 -33.71 -21.21 -20.20
N GLY A 21 -33.01 -21.77 -19.23
CA GLY A 21 -32.42 -20.99 -18.14
C GLY A 21 -31.29 -20.17 -18.72
N CYS A 22 -31.51 -18.86 -18.86
CA CYS A 22 -30.41 -17.90 -19.01
C CYS A 22 -29.57 -17.96 -17.74
N SER A 23 -28.59 -18.87 -17.71
CA SER A 23 -27.49 -18.77 -16.78
C SER A 23 -26.65 -17.60 -17.26
N SER A 24 -26.95 -16.41 -16.74
CA SER A 24 -25.96 -15.35 -16.65
C SER A 24 -24.89 -15.89 -15.72
N ALA A 25 -23.94 -16.63 -16.30
CA ALA A 25 -22.69 -16.94 -15.64
C ALA A 25 -21.99 -15.59 -15.42
N SER A 26 -22.29 -14.98 -14.28
CA SER A 26 -21.43 -13.97 -13.68
C SER A 26 -20.07 -14.65 -13.54
N THR A 27 -19.25 -14.46 -14.57
CA THR A 27 -17.85 -14.84 -14.53
C THR A 27 -17.27 -13.88 -13.52
N THR A 28 -17.20 -14.32 -12.25
CA THR A 28 -16.44 -13.63 -11.22
C THR A 28 -15.02 -13.58 -11.74
N ARG A 29 -14.65 -12.47 -12.42
CA ARG A 29 -13.24 -12.11 -12.53
C ARG A 29 -12.79 -12.02 -11.08
N LEU A 30 -11.92 -12.93 -10.64
CA LEU A 30 -11.03 -12.67 -9.51
C LEU A 30 -10.54 -11.23 -9.71
N GLY A 31 -10.98 -10.32 -8.86
CA GLY A 31 -10.94 -8.89 -9.14
C GLY A 31 -9.52 -8.45 -9.44
N ALA A 32 -9.27 -7.92 -10.64
CA ALA A 32 -7.97 -7.34 -10.95
C ALA A 32 -7.66 -6.26 -9.90
N LYS A 33 -6.43 -6.27 -9.38
CA LYS A 33 -5.99 -5.23 -8.44
C LYS A 33 -6.08 -3.86 -9.14
N PRO A 34 -6.43 -2.78 -8.41
CA PRO A 34 -6.46 -1.44 -8.98
C PRO A 34 -5.12 -1.05 -9.60
N ASP A 35 -5.18 -0.35 -10.74
CA ASP A 35 -4.02 0.19 -11.46
C ASP A 35 -3.71 1.65 -11.08
N ARG A 36 -4.41 2.16 -10.06
CA ARG A 36 -4.34 3.55 -9.61
C ARG A 36 -4.53 3.65 -8.11
N VAL A 37 -4.02 4.74 -7.54
CA VAL A 37 -4.19 5.07 -6.13
C VAL A 37 -5.53 5.77 -5.93
N ALA A 38 -6.30 5.35 -4.93
CA ALA A 38 -7.55 5.98 -4.55
C ALA A 38 -7.26 7.28 -3.81
N ALA A 39 -7.80 8.39 -4.32
CA ALA A 39 -7.59 9.72 -3.80
C ALA A 39 -8.32 9.94 -2.46
N PHE A 40 -7.62 10.50 -1.47
CA PHE A 40 -8.23 10.93 -0.21
C PHE A 40 -9.24 12.06 -0.43
N SER A 41 -8.99 12.89 -1.44
CA SER A 41 -9.85 14.02 -1.78
C SER A 41 -11.22 13.63 -2.32
N LEU A 42 -11.48 12.36 -2.61
CA LEU A 42 -12.76 11.84 -3.08
C LEU A 42 -13.62 11.24 -1.95
N SER A 43 -13.03 10.92 -0.79
CA SER A 43 -13.71 10.38 0.39
C SER A 43 -14.60 11.39 1.11
N GLN A 44 -15.59 10.93 1.86
CA GLN A 44 -16.45 11.82 2.64
C GLN A 44 -15.70 12.39 3.86
N LEU A 45 -16.06 13.61 4.26
CA LEU A 45 -15.51 14.21 5.47
C LEU A 45 -15.85 13.35 6.70
N GLY A 46 -14.85 13.12 7.55
CA GLY A 46 -14.97 12.30 8.74
C GLY A 46 -14.77 10.80 8.50
N GLU A 47 -14.68 10.31 7.26
CA GLU A 47 -14.30 8.91 7.00
C GLU A 47 -12.88 8.64 7.50
N PRO A 48 -12.58 7.43 8.02
CA PRO A 48 -11.24 7.14 8.51
C PRO A 48 -10.20 7.09 7.37
N HIS A 49 -10.60 6.59 6.20
CA HIS A 49 -9.81 6.48 4.98
C HIS A 49 -10.74 6.03 3.82
N PRO A 50 -10.33 6.14 2.54
CA PRO A 50 -11.09 5.58 1.42
C PRO A 50 -11.21 4.06 1.54
N LEU A 51 -12.22 3.47 0.89
CA LEU A 51 -12.57 2.05 1.01
C LEU A 51 -11.44 1.11 0.55
N GLU A 52 -10.67 1.56 -0.44
CA GLU A 52 -9.55 0.84 -1.05
C GLU A 52 -8.34 0.76 -0.10
N TRP A 53 -8.27 1.66 0.87
CA TRP A 53 -7.20 1.69 1.86
C TRP A 53 -7.56 0.79 3.05
N GLN A 54 -6.56 0.08 3.57
CA GLN A 54 -6.70 -0.85 4.66
C GLN A 54 -5.73 -0.49 5.79
N PRO A 55 -6.17 -0.56 7.06
CA PRO A 55 -5.28 -0.41 8.20
C PRO A 55 -4.16 -1.45 8.18
N TRP A 56 -2.94 -0.97 8.33
CA TRP A 56 -1.76 -1.81 8.52
C TRP A 56 -1.20 -1.63 9.92
N VAL A 57 -1.16 -2.74 10.66
CA VAL A 57 -0.76 -2.76 12.06
C VAL A 57 0.35 -3.80 12.23
N PHE A 58 1.53 -3.36 12.64
CA PHE A 58 2.71 -4.23 12.83
C PHE A 58 2.57 -5.17 14.02
N SER A 59 1.93 -4.68 15.08
CA SER A 59 1.69 -5.42 16.30
C SER A 59 0.31 -5.06 16.83
N ARG A 60 -0.48 -6.08 17.15
CA ARG A 60 -1.80 -5.90 17.77
C ARG A 60 -1.75 -5.17 19.12
N PHE A 61 -0.58 -5.07 19.73
CA PHE A 61 -0.36 -4.41 21.02
C PHE A 61 -0.09 -2.90 20.89
N ASN A 62 0.23 -2.42 19.69
CA ASN A 62 0.45 -1.00 19.46
C ASN A 62 -0.89 -0.26 19.42
N ARG A 63 -0.92 0.95 20.00
CA ARG A 63 -1.99 1.89 19.71
C ARG A 63 -1.97 2.22 18.22
N ARG A 64 -3.15 2.50 17.68
CA ARG A 64 -3.32 2.86 16.27
C ARG A 64 -3.30 4.38 16.12
N THR A 65 -2.67 4.83 15.05
CA THR A 65 -2.77 6.21 14.56
C THR A 65 -4.21 6.46 14.14
N ASP A 66 -4.80 7.56 14.62
CA ASP A 66 -6.13 8.00 14.21
C ASP A 66 -6.04 8.67 12.83
N TYR A 67 -6.59 8.00 11.83
CA TYR A 67 -6.72 8.53 10.49
C TYR A 67 -8.14 9.04 10.26
N ARG A 68 -8.25 10.25 9.70
CA ARG A 68 -9.53 10.88 9.35
C ARG A 68 -9.38 11.77 8.13
N VAL A 69 -10.32 11.68 7.20
CA VAL A 69 -10.50 12.65 6.12
C VAL A 69 -11.11 13.92 6.70
N ILE A 70 -10.42 15.04 6.55
CA ILE A 70 -10.85 16.36 7.04
C ILE A 70 -10.81 17.38 5.91
N GLU A 71 -11.43 18.53 6.14
CA GLU A 71 -11.23 19.71 5.30
C GLU A 71 -10.09 20.56 5.86
N MET A 72 -9.15 20.95 5.00
CA MET A 72 -8.04 21.84 5.31
C MET A 72 -7.78 22.73 4.09
N ASP A 73 -7.81 24.05 4.27
CA ASP A 73 -7.58 25.04 3.20
C ASP A 73 -8.45 24.81 1.95
N GLY A 74 -9.72 24.43 2.14
CA GLY A 74 -10.68 24.15 1.07
C GLY A 74 -10.43 22.85 0.30
N ARG A 75 -9.59 21.95 0.83
CA ARG A 75 -9.30 20.63 0.25
C ARG A 75 -9.59 19.52 1.25
N ARG A 76 -10.05 18.38 0.75
CA ARG A 76 -10.16 17.15 1.54
C ARG A 76 -8.81 16.46 1.61
N VAL A 77 -8.34 16.19 2.81
CA VAL A 77 -7.02 15.58 3.08
C VAL A 77 -7.13 14.53 4.17
N LEU A 78 -6.19 13.60 4.21
CA LEU A 78 -6.11 12.60 5.27
C LEU A 78 -5.25 13.14 6.42
N ARG A 79 -5.87 13.42 7.56
CA ARG A 79 -5.15 13.69 8.82
C ARG A 79 -4.74 12.36 9.46
N ALA A 80 -3.51 12.29 9.93
CA ALA A 80 -2.99 11.24 10.80
C ALA A 80 -2.62 11.85 12.16
N GLN A 81 -3.13 11.27 13.25
CA GLN A 81 -2.80 11.68 14.61
C GLN A 81 -2.30 10.47 15.40
N ALA A 82 -1.02 10.46 15.75
CA ALA A 82 -0.36 9.40 16.50
C ALA A 82 -0.07 9.87 17.92
N GLN A 83 -0.38 9.03 18.92
CA GLN A 83 -0.11 9.26 20.35
C GLN A 83 0.41 7.96 20.95
N THR A 84 1.75 7.81 21.02
CA THR A 84 2.41 6.53 21.33
C THR A 84 1.87 5.40 20.42
N ALA A 85 1.73 5.69 19.13
CA ALA A 85 0.99 4.83 18.19
C ALA A 85 1.83 4.46 16.97
N ALA A 86 1.57 3.30 16.38
CA ALA A 86 2.19 2.88 15.14
C ALA A 86 1.27 1.99 14.31
N SER A 87 0.66 2.60 13.30
CA SER A 87 -0.08 1.93 12.24
C SER A 87 -0.05 2.78 10.97
N GLY A 88 -0.02 2.13 9.82
CA GLY A 88 -0.16 2.77 8.52
C GLY A 88 -1.54 2.56 7.90
N LEU A 89 -1.75 3.17 6.75
CA LEU A 89 -2.78 2.81 5.79
C LEU A 89 -2.10 2.38 4.51
N LEU A 90 -2.54 1.26 3.94
CA LEU A 90 -2.01 0.71 2.70
C LEU A 90 -3.15 0.47 1.71
N GLN A 91 -2.90 0.72 0.44
CA GLN A 91 -3.76 0.25 -0.65
C GLN A 91 -2.99 -0.78 -1.47
N GLU A 92 -3.58 -1.96 -1.64
CA GLU A 92 -3.08 -2.93 -2.61
C GLU A 92 -3.39 -2.46 -4.03
N ILE A 93 -2.37 -2.45 -4.88
CA ILE A 93 -2.45 -2.05 -6.28
C ILE A 93 -1.62 -3.00 -7.13
N GLU A 94 -1.69 -2.87 -8.44
CA GLU A 94 -0.77 -3.54 -9.34
C GLU A 94 -0.41 -2.59 -10.50
N ILE A 95 0.81 -2.07 -10.48
CA ILE A 95 1.31 -1.14 -11.50
C ILE A 95 2.66 -1.63 -12.01
N ASP A 96 2.86 -1.64 -13.33
CA ASP A 96 4.17 -1.82 -13.93
C ASP A 96 4.97 -0.50 -13.86
N PRO A 97 6.03 -0.41 -13.04
CA PRO A 97 6.82 0.81 -12.91
C PRO A 97 7.63 1.12 -14.17
N LEU A 98 7.74 0.20 -15.14
CA LEU A 98 8.35 0.51 -16.44
C LEU A 98 7.38 1.27 -17.35
N VAL A 99 6.09 1.26 -17.06
CA VAL A 99 5.08 2.09 -17.72
C VAL A 99 4.86 3.38 -16.94
N SER A 100 4.43 3.28 -15.68
CA SER A 100 4.12 4.42 -14.81
C SER A 100 5.10 4.49 -13.64
N ARG A 101 6.08 5.39 -13.73
CA ARG A 101 7.26 5.40 -12.83
C ARG A 101 7.33 6.59 -11.89
N HIS A 102 6.52 7.61 -12.09
CA HIS A 102 6.61 8.86 -11.34
C HIS A 102 5.59 8.87 -10.21
N LEU A 103 6.09 8.72 -8.99
CA LEU A 103 5.31 8.89 -7.76
C LEU A 103 5.24 10.37 -7.43
N LYS A 104 4.02 10.89 -7.30
CA LYS A 104 3.73 12.25 -6.88
C LYS A 104 2.87 12.22 -5.63
N TRP A 105 3.21 13.07 -4.66
CA TRP A 105 2.42 13.25 -3.45
C TRP A 105 2.73 14.60 -2.82
N HIS A 106 1.92 14.98 -1.85
CA HIS A 106 2.22 16.10 -0.98
C HIS A 106 1.76 15.83 0.45
N TRP A 107 2.46 16.41 1.41
CA TRP A 107 2.08 16.36 2.81
C TRP A 107 2.37 17.68 3.51
N SER A 108 1.79 17.87 4.68
CA SER A 108 2.14 18.92 5.63
C SER A 108 2.47 18.30 6.98
N VAL A 109 3.59 18.74 7.56
CA VAL A 109 4.09 18.27 8.85
C VAL A 109 4.21 19.47 9.79
N PRO A 110 3.35 19.58 10.82
CA PRO A 110 3.41 20.68 11.78
C PRO A 110 4.65 20.65 12.68
N GLN A 111 5.11 19.45 13.04
CA GLN A 111 6.23 19.27 13.96
C GLN A 111 7.03 18.02 13.64
N LEU A 112 8.33 18.07 13.92
CA LEU A 112 9.21 16.90 13.90
C LEU A 112 9.25 16.23 15.28
N LEU A 113 9.90 15.08 15.33
CA LEU A 113 10.17 14.31 16.53
C LEU A 113 11.65 14.51 16.91
N PRO A 114 12.00 15.42 17.84
CA PRO A 114 13.39 15.82 18.07
C PRO A 114 14.34 14.69 18.45
N GLU A 115 13.81 13.66 19.12
CA GLU A 115 14.54 12.49 19.57
C GLU A 115 14.67 11.38 18.51
N ALA A 116 13.99 11.52 17.37
CA ALA A 116 14.00 10.50 16.33
C ALA A 116 15.35 10.43 15.59
N ASP A 117 15.81 9.21 15.37
CA ASP A 117 16.98 8.82 14.60
C ASP A 117 16.62 7.58 13.77
N LEU A 118 16.37 7.81 12.48
CA LEU A 118 15.92 6.79 11.52
C LEU A 118 16.93 5.65 11.32
N SER A 119 18.19 5.82 11.72
CA SER A 119 19.22 4.79 11.60
C SER A 119 19.25 3.81 12.77
N LYS A 120 18.49 4.07 13.84
CA LYS A 120 18.54 3.30 15.09
C LYS A 120 17.19 2.73 15.45
N LYS A 121 17.15 1.40 15.59
CA LYS A 121 15.97 0.68 16.10
C LYS A 121 15.54 1.24 17.45
N GLY A 122 14.26 1.59 17.58
CA GLY A 122 13.71 2.09 18.83
C GLY A 122 13.82 3.61 19.02
N SER A 123 14.29 4.32 17.98
CA SER A 123 14.12 5.77 17.85
C SER A 123 13.78 6.16 16.42
N ASP A 124 13.40 5.20 15.57
CA ASP A 124 13.27 5.37 14.13
C ASP A 124 11.89 5.87 13.68
N ASP A 125 11.08 6.41 14.62
CA ASP A 125 9.79 7.03 14.36
C ASP A 125 9.88 8.17 13.33
N SER A 126 8.83 8.36 12.53
CA SER A 126 8.73 9.48 11.60
C SER A 126 7.35 10.14 11.65
N PRO A 127 7.27 11.49 11.61
CA PRO A 127 5.98 12.16 11.51
C PRO A 127 5.25 11.79 10.20
N VAL A 128 5.98 11.43 9.15
CA VAL A 128 5.44 11.00 7.86
C VAL A 128 6.28 9.92 7.18
N ARG A 129 5.61 8.98 6.53
CA ARG A 129 6.20 8.02 5.59
C ARG A 129 5.29 7.88 4.37
N MET A 130 5.87 7.96 3.17
CA MET A 130 5.25 7.47 1.94
C MET A 130 5.87 6.13 1.59
N ILE A 131 5.06 5.10 1.48
CA ILE A 131 5.50 3.71 1.34
C ILE A 131 5.15 3.23 -0.07
N VAL A 132 6.12 2.62 -0.76
CA VAL A 132 5.89 1.90 -2.01
C VAL A 132 6.55 0.55 -1.91
N SER A 133 5.76 -0.51 -2.07
CA SER A 133 6.23 -1.89 -1.99
C SER A 133 6.20 -2.55 -3.36
N PHE A 134 7.20 -3.37 -3.62
CA PHE A 134 7.43 -4.03 -4.90
C PHE A 134 7.36 -5.54 -4.75
N ASP A 135 6.83 -6.18 -5.77
CA ASP A 135 6.84 -7.64 -5.93
C ASP A 135 8.25 -8.15 -6.26
N GLY A 136 8.44 -9.46 -6.15
CA GLY A 136 9.64 -10.14 -6.60
C GLY A 136 9.85 -11.51 -5.96
N ASP A 137 10.86 -12.20 -6.46
CA ASP A 137 11.19 -13.56 -6.01
C ASP A 137 11.94 -13.55 -4.66
N LEU A 138 11.20 -13.87 -3.59
CA LEU A 138 11.75 -13.98 -2.24
C LEU A 138 12.89 -15.00 -2.13
N ALA A 139 13.03 -15.97 -3.03
CA ALA A 139 14.14 -16.93 -3.01
C ALA A 139 15.49 -16.25 -3.31
N LYS A 140 15.49 -15.08 -3.96
CA LYS A 140 16.69 -14.27 -4.24
C LYS A 140 17.19 -13.46 -3.06
N LEU A 141 16.37 -13.29 -2.02
CA LEU A 141 16.77 -12.58 -0.80
C LEU A 141 17.91 -13.33 -0.09
N ASP A 142 18.65 -12.65 0.78
CA ASP A 142 19.66 -13.28 1.61
C ASP A 142 19.03 -14.24 2.65
N VAL A 143 19.86 -14.98 3.37
CA VAL A 143 19.38 -15.99 4.32
C VAL A 143 18.55 -15.37 5.45
N GLU A 144 18.95 -14.19 5.94
CA GLU A 144 18.30 -13.52 7.07
C GLU A 144 16.93 -12.98 6.67
N ASP A 145 16.85 -12.25 5.56
CA ASP A 145 15.59 -11.70 5.04
C ASP A 145 14.63 -12.83 4.60
N ARG A 146 15.14 -13.94 4.04
CA ARG A 146 14.28 -15.13 3.76
C ARG A 146 13.71 -15.75 5.02
N ALA A 147 14.52 -15.90 6.06
CA ALA A 147 14.07 -16.45 7.34
C ALA A 147 13.00 -15.54 7.97
N MET A 148 13.22 -14.22 7.92
CA MET A 148 12.25 -13.22 8.38
C MET A 148 10.94 -13.27 7.58
N ALA A 149 11.01 -13.30 6.25
CA ALA A 149 9.84 -13.41 5.39
C ALA A 149 9.02 -14.68 5.69
N GLY A 150 9.69 -15.81 5.89
CA GLY A 150 9.06 -17.07 6.31
C GLY A 150 8.35 -16.98 7.65
N MET A 151 8.96 -16.31 8.64
CA MET A 151 8.38 -16.09 9.96
C MET A 151 7.15 -15.18 9.88
N VAL A 152 7.22 -14.08 9.12
CA VAL A 152 6.08 -13.17 8.89
C VAL A 152 4.91 -13.94 8.28
N LYS A 153 5.16 -14.73 7.22
CA LYS A 153 4.12 -15.56 6.59
C LYS A 153 3.49 -16.55 7.57
N MET A 154 4.29 -17.17 8.43
CA MET A 154 3.80 -18.14 9.42
C MET A 154 2.93 -17.48 10.51
N VAL A 155 3.33 -16.31 11.01
CA VAL A 155 2.65 -15.65 12.14
C VAL A 155 1.43 -14.86 11.68
N SER A 156 1.52 -14.16 10.55
CA SER A 156 0.44 -13.26 10.09
C SER A 156 -0.37 -13.82 8.92
N GLY A 157 0.08 -14.90 8.27
CA GLY A 157 -0.52 -15.42 7.04
C GLY A 157 -0.35 -14.49 5.83
N ARG A 158 0.48 -13.44 5.94
CA ARG A 158 0.69 -12.44 4.89
C ARG A 158 2.07 -12.61 4.28
N GLU A 159 2.16 -12.45 2.96
CA GLU A 159 3.45 -12.41 2.29
C GLU A 159 4.10 -11.05 2.49
N MET A 160 5.40 -11.07 2.76
CA MET A 160 6.20 -9.85 2.84
C MET A 160 6.51 -9.39 1.41
N PRO A 161 6.43 -8.09 1.11
CA PRO A 161 6.93 -7.57 -0.15
C PRO A 161 8.40 -7.90 -0.36
N TYR A 162 8.82 -8.03 -1.62
CA TYR A 162 10.21 -8.29 -1.96
C TYR A 162 11.13 -7.12 -1.61
N ALA A 163 10.64 -5.89 -1.80
CA ALA A 163 11.34 -4.67 -1.41
C ALA A 163 10.36 -3.52 -1.16
N THR A 164 10.76 -2.59 -0.31
CA THR A 164 9.97 -1.41 0.04
C THR A 164 10.85 -0.16 0.03
N LEU A 165 10.36 0.90 -0.62
CA LEU A 165 10.90 2.25 -0.48
C LEU A 165 10.00 3.03 0.48
N MET A 166 10.60 3.74 1.44
CA MET A 166 9.91 4.66 2.32
C MET A 166 10.51 6.06 2.18
N TYR A 167 9.70 7.03 1.75
CA TYR A 167 10.11 8.43 1.71
C TYR A 167 9.74 9.12 3.02
N VAL A 168 10.68 9.82 3.62
CA VAL A 168 10.59 10.32 5.01
C VAL A 168 11.04 11.78 5.14
N TRP A 169 10.60 12.42 6.21
CA TRP A 169 11.08 13.75 6.65
C TRP A 169 11.95 13.57 7.89
N ASP A 170 13.24 13.88 7.77
CA ASP A 170 14.21 13.69 8.86
C ASP A 170 14.51 14.99 9.62
N ASN A 171 15.07 14.87 10.83
CA ASN A 171 15.48 16.01 11.64
C ASN A 171 16.73 16.75 11.10
N LYS A 172 17.71 16.01 10.58
CA LYS A 172 19.09 16.50 10.38
C LYS A 172 19.78 15.93 9.14
N LEU A 173 19.42 14.73 8.71
CA LEU A 173 20.05 14.07 7.57
C LEU A 173 19.80 14.86 6.28
N PRO A 174 20.79 14.98 5.39
CA PRO A 174 20.61 15.68 4.13
C PRO A 174 19.49 15.08 3.28
N ILE A 175 18.75 15.93 2.56
CA ILE A 175 17.81 15.50 1.53
C ILE A 175 18.56 14.66 0.48
N GLY A 176 17.97 13.53 0.08
CA GLY A 176 18.56 12.56 -0.84
C GLY A 176 19.42 11.49 -0.19
N THR A 177 19.50 11.47 1.15
CA THR A 177 20.13 10.39 1.92
C THR A 177 19.32 9.10 1.79
N PHE A 178 20.01 7.98 1.58
CA PHE A 178 19.45 6.63 1.58
C PHE A 178 19.95 5.91 2.84
N LEU A 179 19.05 5.22 3.53
CA LEU A 179 19.36 4.42 4.71
C LEU A 179 18.73 3.04 4.57
N ASP A 180 19.36 2.05 5.18
CA ASP A 180 18.69 0.81 5.54
C ASP A 180 17.75 1.06 6.71
N SER A 181 16.55 0.46 6.66
CA SER A 181 15.74 0.35 7.87
C SER A 181 16.49 -0.50 8.90
N PRO A 182 16.46 -0.13 10.19
CA PRO A 182 17.06 -0.94 11.24
C PRO A 182 16.32 -2.26 11.49
N HIS A 183 15.26 -2.55 10.73
CA HIS A 183 14.45 -3.76 10.81
C HIS A 183 14.65 -4.75 9.66
N SER A 184 15.09 -4.31 8.48
CA SER A 184 15.36 -5.18 7.32
C SER A 184 16.11 -4.41 6.24
N SER A 185 17.04 -5.08 5.56
CA SER A 185 17.76 -4.53 4.40
C SER A 185 16.83 -4.30 3.19
N ARG A 186 15.67 -4.97 3.17
CA ARG A 186 14.66 -4.86 2.10
C ARG A 186 13.73 -3.66 2.25
N VAL A 187 13.90 -2.87 3.29
CA VAL A 187 13.21 -1.59 3.47
C VAL A 187 14.25 -0.47 3.42
N LYS A 188 14.16 0.40 2.41
CA LYS A 188 15.08 1.51 2.22
C LYS A 188 14.37 2.82 2.52
N LEU A 189 14.94 3.61 3.42
CA LEU A 189 14.46 4.94 3.75
C LEU A 189 15.15 5.97 2.85
N ILE A 190 14.38 6.89 2.29
CA ILE A 190 14.86 7.98 1.43
C ILE A 190 14.41 9.30 2.04
N VAL A 191 15.37 10.11 2.49
CA VAL A 191 15.09 11.43 3.05
C VAL A 191 14.69 12.37 1.92
N VAL A 192 13.41 12.74 1.84
CA VAL A 192 12.91 13.70 0.83
C VAL A 192 12.85 15.13 1.37
N GLU A 193 12.94 15.27 2.68
CA GLU A 193 12.89 16.55 3.37
C GLU A 193 13.64 16.48 4.70
N SER A 194 14.21 17.60 5.14
CA SER A 194 14.99 17.68 6.36
C SER A 194 14.79 18.98 7.13
N GLY A 195 14.76 18.86 8.46
CA GLY A 195 14.76 19.98 9.39
C GLY A 195 13.47 20.79 9.41
N SER A 196 13.50 21.91 10.14
CA SER A 196 12.30 22.66 10.50
C SER A 196 11.85 23.71 9.47
N GLY A 197 12.62 23.95 8.40
CA GLY A 197 12.44 25.10 7.51
C GLY A 197 11.12 25.13 6.72
N ARG A 198 10.48 23.97 6.50
CA ARG A 198 9.20 23.86 5.79
C ARG A 198 8.06 23.30 6.64
N LEU A 199 8.22 23.22 7.97
CA LEU A 199 7.14 22.77 8.84
C LEU A 199 5.89 23.67 8.73
N GLY A 200 4.74 23.05 8.86
CA GLY A 200 3.42 23.67 8.71
C GLY A 200 3.05 24.02 7.26
N LYS A 201 3.94 23.82 6.28
CA LYS A 201 3.66 24.07 4.86
C LYS A 201 3.32 22.77 4.15
N TRP A 202 2.44 22.86 3.17
CA TRP A 202 2.27 21.81 2.16
C TRP A 202 3.51 21.77 1.26
N VAL A 203 4.14 20.60 1.20
CA VAL A 203 5.30 20.35 0.34
C VAL A 203 4.96 19.21 -0.62
N SER A 204 5.24 19.41 -1.90
CA SER A 204 5.01 18.43 -2.97
C SER A 204 6.32 17.78 -3.41
N TYR A 205 6.23 16.51 -3.78
CA TYR A 205 7.36 15.70 -4.22
C TYR A 205 6.99 14.95 -5.50
N SER A 206 7.98 14.75 -6.38
CA SER A 206 7.93 13.85 -7.54
C SER A 206 9.19 12.99 -7.51
N ARG A 207 9.04 11.66 -7.60
CA ARG A 207 10.14 10.69 -7.56
C ARG A 207 10.02 9.67 -8.67
N ASN A 208 11.15 9.31 -9.28
CA ASN A 208 11.23 8.22 -10.24
C ASN A 208 11.47 6.90 -9.48
N LEU A 209 10.42 6.11 -9.32
CA LEU A 209 10.42 4.85 -8.57
C LEU A 209 11.44 3.85 -9.11
N VAL A 210 11.63 3.78 -10.44
CA VAL A 210 12.61 2.87 -11.05
C VAL A 210 14.04 3.29 -10.73
N ALA A 211 14.33 4.60 -10.79
CA ALA A 211 15.65 5.11 -10.48
C ALA A 211 15.98 4.94 -8.98
N ASP A 212 15.02 5.23 -8.11
CA ASP A 212 15.18 5.08 -6.67
C ASP A 212 15.34 3.62 -6.27
N PHE A 213 14.54 2.71 -6.84
CA PHE A 213 14.67 1.27 -6.60
C PHE A 213 16.04 0.75 -7.04
N LYS A 214 16.47 1.11 -8.25
CA LYS A 214 17.79 0.70 -8.77
C LYS A 214 18.94 1.21 -7.90
N ARG A 215 18.86 2.46 -7.43
CA ARG A 215 19.87 3.01 -6.51
C ARG A 215 19.87 2.30 -5.16
N ALA A 216 18.69 1.92 -4.67
CA ALA A 216 18.52 1.33 -3.35
C ALA A 216 18.92 -0.15 -3.28
N PHE A 217 18.61 -0.92 -4.34
CA PHE A 217 18.74 -2.38 -4.35
C PHE A 217 19.69 -2.93 -5.44
N GLY A 218 20.17 -2.09 -6.35
CA GLY A 218 21.12 -2.50 -7.40
C GLY A 218 20.50 -3.30 -8.56
N GLU A 219 19.19 -3.48 -8.57
CA GLU A 219 18.45 -4.26 -9.57
C GLU A 219 17.23 -3.48 -10.11
N MET A 220 16.55 -4.03 -11.12
CA MET A 220 15.33 -3.42 -11.65
C MET A 220 14.11 -3.87 -10.84
N PRO A 221 13.13 -2.98 -10.56
CA PRO A 221 11.91 -3.39 -9.89
C PRO A 221 11.03 -4.27 -10.78
N GLU A 222 10.30 -5.19 -10.17
CA GLU A 222 9.12 -5.82 -10.77
C GLU A 222 7.89 -4.91 -10.53
N LYS A 223 6.70 -5.47 -10.29
CA LYS A 223 5.46 -4.70 -10.13
C LYS A 223 5.44 -3.93 -8.80
N ILE A 224 4.83 -2.74 -8.81
CA ILE A 224 4.40 -2.07 -7.59
C ILE A 224 3.12 -2.77 -7.11
N ILE A 225 3.11 -3.25 -5.87
CA ILE A 225 2.01 -4.03 -5.31
C ILE A 225 1.27 -3.30 -4.18
N THR A 226 1.86 -2.24 -3.64
CA THR A 226 1.26 -1.48 -2.54
C THR A 226 1.77 -0.04 -2.52
N VAL A 227 0.86 0.88 -2.23
CA VAL A 227 1.18 2.24 -1.78
C VAL A 227 0.67 2.45 -0.37
N GLY A 228 1.34 3.31 0.39
CA GLY A 228 1.05 3.46 1.81
C GLY A 228 1.41 4.80 2.40
N VAL A 229 0.75 5.13 3.50
CA VAL A 229 1.13 6.24 4.38
C VAL A 229 1.26 5.75 5.81
N MET A 230 2.18 6.34 6.58
CA MET A 230 2.34 5.99 7.98
C MET A 230 2.90 7.16 8.78
N THR A 231 2.27 7.39 9.93
CA THR A 231 2.77 8.27 10.98
C THR A 231 2.90 7.43 12.25
N ASP A 232 4.09 7.42 12.83
CA ASP A 232 4.46 6.59 13.98
C ASP A 232 5.20 7.38 15.05
N THR A 233 4.85 7.08 16.32
CA THR A 233 5.42 7.70 17.52
C THR A 233 5.58 6.70 18.68
N ASN A 234 5.59 5.41 18.39
CA ASN A 234 5.62 4.37 19.42
C ASN A 234 7.01 4.19 20.04
N ALA A 235 8.07 4.61 19.36
CA ALA A 235 9.43 4.51 19.85
C ALA A 235 9.83 5.71 20.73
N THR A 236 9.35 6.90 20.37
CA THR A 236 9.61 8.18 21.06
C THR A 236 8.59 8.50 22.14
N GLU A 237 7.45 7.79 22.16
CA GLU A 237 6.30 8.02 23.06
C GLU A 237 5.72 9.44 22.98
N LYS A 238 5.90 10.11 21.83
CA LYS A 238 5.40 11.47 21.58
C LYS A 238 4.10 11.48 20.79
N ASP A 239 3.61 12.70 20.58
CA ASP A 239 2.48 12.97 19.70
C ASP A 239 3.00 13.48 18.35
N ALA A 240 2.41 12.98 17.26
CA ALA A 240 2.64 13.51 15.91
C ALA A 240 1.31 13.72 15.21
N THR A 241 1.23 14.81 14.46
CA THR A 241 0.16 15.04 13.49
C THR A 241 0.78 15.20 12.12
N ALA A 242 0.14 14.66 11.11
CA ALA A 242 0.50 14.87 9.72
C ALA A 242 -0.75 14.97 8.85
N TYR A 243 -0.61 15.61 7.70
CA TYR A 243 -1.66 15.72 6.70
C TYR A 243 -1.13 15.19 5.38
N TYR A 244 -1.83 14.21 4.80
CA TYR A 244 -1.51 13.62 3.51
C TYR A 244 -2.52 14.08 2.48
N GLY A 245 -1.99 14.56 1.35
CA GLY A 245 -2.77 14.82 0.15
C GLY A 245 -2.89 13.59 -0.73
N ASP A 246 -3.47 13.78 -1.91
CA ASP A 246 -3.58 12.72 -2.91
C ASP A 246 -2.20 12.24 -3.35
N ILE A 247 -2.17 10.97 -3.75
CA ILE A 247 -0.98 10.26 -4.20
C ILE A 247 -1.26 9.76 -5.60
N GLU A 248 -0.31 9.94 -6.50
CA GLU A 248 -0.43 9.53 -7.90
C GLU A 248 0.81 8.77 -8.33
N ILE A 249 0.61 7.74 -9.15
CA ILE A 249 1.68 7.08 -9.90
C ILE A 249 1.35 7.26 -11.38
N THR A 250 2.19 8.00 -12.09
CA THR A 250 1.92 8.46 -13.45
C THR A 250 3.12 8.23 -14.38
N THR A 251 2.87 8.37 -15.68
CA THR A 251 3.89 8.32 -16.73
C THR A 251 4.65 9.65 -16.88
N GLN A 252 4.10 10.76 -16.37
CA GLN A 252 4.64 12.11 -16.55
C GLN A 252 5.41 12.58 -15.30
N GLU A 253 6.54 13.25 -15.51
CA GLU A 253 7.37 13.83 -14.43
C GLU A 253 6.67 14.94 -13.66
#